data_AF-A0A9P3PG37-F1
#
_entry.id   AF-A0A9P3PG37-F1
#
_cell.length_a   1.000
_cell.length_b   1.000
_cell.length_c   1.000
_cell.angle_alpha   90.00
_cell.angle_beta   90.00
_cell.angle_gamma   90.00
#
_symmetry.space_group_name_H-M   'P 1'
#
loop_
_entity.id
_entity.type
_entity.pdbx_description
1 polymer ?
#
loop_
_entity_poly.entity_id
_entity_poly.type
_entity_poly.pdbx_seq_one_letter_code
_entity_poly.pdbx_strand_id
1 'polypeptide(L)'
;MFGATVPTTLHRDRHVIPARAQSTILNTGNIKFLHSRSVMDTPWTKSPEEILQHFTVDASRGLSTDQAAKHAEIYGRNELPEDPPTPLWGANS
;
A
#
# COMPACT_ATOMS: atom_id res chain seq x y z
N MET A 1 67.26 -20.68 -6.24
CA MET A 1 65.98 -21.29 -5.81
C MET A 1 65.14 -20.21 -5.14
N PHE A 2 64.04 -19.83 -5.80
CA PHE A 2 62.72 -19.37 -5.33
C PHE A 2 62.62 -18.66 -3.96
N GLY A 3 61.94 -17.52 -3.78
CA GLY A 3 61.06 -16.72 -4.63
C GLY A 3 60.52 -15.54 -3.79
N ALA A 4 60.18 -14.43 -4.46
CA ALA A 4 59.65 -13.22 -3.84
C ALA A 4 58.30 -13.47 -3.13
N THR A 5 58.14 -12.98 -1.90
CA THR A 5 56.85 -13.03 -1.20
C THR A 5 55.99 -11.85 -1.66
N VAL A 6 55.01 -12.15 -2.49
CA VAL A 6 53.92 -11.25 -2.88
C VAL A 6 52.96 -11.01 -1.71
N PRO A 7 52.50 -9.78 -1.43
CA PRO A 7 51.32 -9.60 -0.60
C PRO A 7 50.07 -9.92 -1.42
N THR A 8 49.43 -11.05 -1.10
CA THR A 8 48.14 -11.45 -1.69
C THR A 8 47.04 -10.51 -1.23
N THR A 9 46.58 -9.65 -2.15
CA THR A 9 45.29 -8.98 -2.12
C THR A 9 44.18 -10.02 -2.08
N LEU A 10 43.52 -10.21 -0.93
CA LEU A 10 42.24 -10.91 -0.86
C LEU A 10 41.12 -9.87 -0.75
N HIS A 11 40.65 -9.48 -1.92
CA HIS A 11 39.45 -8.68 -2.14
C HIS A 11 38.25 -9.48 -1.63
N ARG A 12 37.80 -9.20 -0.39
CA ARG A 12 36.50 -9.67 0.08
C ARG A 12 35.52 -8.55 -0.14
N ASP A 13 34.93 -8.55 -1.33
CA ASP A 13 33.79 -7.73 -1.71
C ASP A 13 32.74 -7.78 -0.61
N ARG A 14 32.72 -6.75 0.24
CA ARG A 14 31.50 -6.38 0.93
C ARG A 14 30.61 -5.81 -0.16
N HIS A 15 29.72 -6.66 -0.66
CA HIS A 15 28.59 -6.24 -1.47
C HIS A 15 27.70 -5.33 -0.61
N VAL A 16 28.11 -4.08 -0.47
CA VAL A 16 27.30 -2.99 0.03
C VAL A 16 26.26 -2.78 -1.07
N ILE A 17 25.04 -3.26 -0.86
CA ILE A 17 23.92 -2.87 -1.69
C ILE A 17 23.82 -1.34 -1.56
N PRO A 18 24.09 -0.54 -2.61
CA PRO A 18 23.91 0.89 -2.50
C PRO A 18 22.43 1.15 -2.23
N ALA A 19 22.17 1.97 -1.21
CA ALA A 19 20.85 2.46 -0.90
C ALA A 19 20.21 2.98 -2.20
N ARG A 20 19.11 2.31 -2.57
CA ARG A 20 18.26 2.59 -3.72
C ARG A 20 18.16 4.09 -3.95
N ALA A 21 18.59 4.53 -5.14
CA ALA A 21 18.47 5.90 -5.60
C ALA A 21 17.07 6.44 -5.27
N GLN A 22 17.02 7.46 -4.41
CA GLN A 22 15.80 8.24 -4.22
C GLN A 22 15.50 8.88 -5.58
N SER A 23 14.43 8.42 -6.22
CA SER A 23 13.98 8.94 -7.49
C SER A 23 13.60 10.41 -7.31
N THR A 24 14.51 11.30 -7.72
CA THR A 24 14.20 12.71 -7.98
C THR A 24 13.24 12.74 -9.16
N ILE A 25 11.94 12.79 -8.88
CA ILE A 25 10.93 12.97 -9.93
C ILE A 25 10.78 14.47 -10.14
N LEU A 26 11.22 14.90 -11.32
CA LEU A 26 11.19 16.27 -11.81
C LEU A 26 9.75 16.79 -11.88
N ASN A 27 9.55 17.99 -11.36
CA ASN A 27 8.36 18.79 -11.57
C ASN A 27 8.39 19.37 -13.00
N THR A 28 7.71 18.71 -13.94
CA THR A 28 7.31 19.32 -15.21
C THR A 28 5.96 18.76 -15.64
N GLY A 29 4.92 19.60 -15.53
CA GLY A 29 3.74 19.58 -16.41
C GLY A 29 2.73 18.46 -16.18
N ASN A 30 1.62 18.80 -15.53
CA ASN A 30 0.28 18.23 -15.75
C ASN A 30 0.22 16.74 -16.13
N ILE A 31 0.43 15.86 -15.15
CA ILE A 31 -0.10 14.49 -15.21
C ILE A 31 -1.26 14.41 -14.22
N LYS A 32 -2.47 14.65 -14.68
CA LYS A 32 -3.71 14.37 -13.94
C LYS A 32 -3.89 12.85 -13.83
N PHE A 33 -3.10 12.17 -13.00
CA PHE A 33 -3.38 10.82 -12.50
C PHE A 33 -2.70 10.60 -11.14
N LEU A 34 -2.85 11.55 -10.23
CA LEU A 34 -2.70 11.26 -8.81
C LEU A 34 -4.06 10.73 -8.34
N HIS A 35 -4.29 9.43 -8.50
CA HIS A 35 -5.15 8.77 -7.53
C HIS A 35 -4.46 9.05 -6.20
N SER A 36 -5.05 9.94 -5.39
CA SER A 36 -4.65 10.11 -4.00
C SER A 36 -4.86 8.75 -3.35
N ARG A 37 -3.81 7.93 -3.36
CA ARG A 37 -3.86 6.56 -2.88
C ARG A 37 -4.18 6.65 -1.39
N SER A 38 -5.38 6.25 -1.03
CA SER A 38 -5.82 6.28 0.36
C SER A 38 -4.87 5.39 1.15
N VAL A 39 -4.54 5.79 2.39
CA VAL A 39 -3.66 5.00 3.27
C VAL A 39 -4.19 3.56 3.43
N MET A 40 -5.50 3.38 3.33
CA MET A 40 -6.21 2.09 3.43
C MET A 40 -6.43 1.36 2.09
N ASP A 41 -5.84 1.80 0.98
CA ASP A 41 -5.87 1.03 -0.27
C ASP A 41 -4.97 -0.21 -0.19
N THR A 42 -3.92 -0.17 0.64
CA THR A 42 -2.97 -1.27 0.85
C THR A 42 -2.73 -1.53 2.35
N PRO A 43 -3.75 -1.92 3.12
CA PRO A 43 -3.62 -2.10 4.57
C PRO A 43 -2.63 -3.21 4.94
N TRP A 44 -2.39 -4.18 4.05
CA TRP A 44 -1.41 -5.26 4.26
C TRP A 44 0.05 -4.78 4.31
N THR A 45 0.33 -3.53 3.93
CA THR A 45 1.68 -2.95 4.03
C THR A 45 1.87 -2.11 5.30
N LYS A 46 0.89 -2.11 6.21
CA LYS A 46 0.86 -1.27 7.40
C LYS A 46 0.99 -2.09 8.67
N SER A 47 1.52 -1.48 9.73
CA SER A 47 1.53 -2.11 11.05
C SER A 47 0.11 -2.15 11.64
N PRO A 48 -0.18 -3.08 12.55
CA PRO A 48 -1.45 -3.10 13.25
C PRO A 48 -1.76 -1.78 13.95
N GLU A 49 -0.77 -1.13 14.56
CA GLU A 49 -0.93 0.14 15.29
C GLU A 49 -1.34 1.28 14.34
N GLU A 50 -0.77 1.34 13.13
CA GLU A 50 -1.16 2.32 12.11
C GLU A 50 -2.62 2.14 11.69
N ILE A 51 -3.07 0.88 11.54
CA ILE A 51 -4.46 0.56 11.19
C ILE A 51 -5.41 0.94 12.33
N LEU A 52 -5.07 0.56 13.57
CA LEU A 52 -5.86 0.89 14.76
C LEU A 52 -5.99 2.41 14.95
N GLN A 53 -4.89 3.15 14.73
CA GLN A 53 -4.91 4.61 14.80
C GLN A 53 -5.75 5.22 13.67
N HIS A 54 -5.67 4.70 12.44
CA HIS A 54 -6.48 5.18 11.32
C HIS A 54 -7.98 5.11 11.62
N PHE A 55 -8.44 4.00 12.19
CA PHE A 55 -9.85 3.82 12.57
C PHE A 55 -10.19 4.33 13.98
N THR A 56 -9.21 4.89 14.70
CA THR A 56 -9.35 5.35 16.09
C THR A 56 -10.01 4.29 16.97
N VAL A 57 -9.53 3.05 16.88
CA VAL A 57 -10.11 1.88 17.56
C VAL A 57 -9.14 1.27 18.56
N ASP A 58 -9.68 0.90 19.72
CA ASP A 58 -8.93 0.14 20.72
C ASP A 58 -8.99 -1.36 20.39
N ALA A 59 -7.84 -2.02 20.33
CA ALA A 59 -7.77 -3.43 19.94
C ALA A 59 -8.51 -4.38 20.90
N SER A 60 -8.64 -4.02 22.18
CA SER A 60 -9.30 -4.84 23.21
C SER A 60 -10.80 -4.58 23.33
N ARG A 61 -11.26 -3.37 22.98
CA ARG A 61 -12.65 -2.95 23.15
C ARG A 61 -13.43 -2.85 21.84
N GLY A 62 -12.73 -2.72 20.71
CA GLY A 62 -13.34 -2.47 19.41
C GLY A 62 -13.92 -1.07 19.28
N LEU A 63 -14.78 -0.88 18.27
CA LEU A 63 -15.46 0.39 17.98
C LEU A 63 -16.62 0.62 18.95
N SER A 64 -16.85 1.88 19.32
CA SER A 64 -18.11 2.26 19.97
C SER A 64 -19.28 2.22 18.98
N THR A 65 -20.51 2.16 19.51
CA THR A 65 -21.73 2.22 18.68
C THR A 65 -21.78 3.48 17.81
N ASP A 66 -21.39 4.63 18.36
CA ASP A 66 -21.36 5.90 17.63
C ASP A 66 -20.32 5.90 16.51
N GLN A 67 -19.14 5.29 16.74
CA GLN A 67 -18.11 5.15 15.71
C GLN A 67 -18.58 4.22 14.59
N ALA A 68 -19.20 3.09 14.94
CA ALA A 68 -19.74 2.16 13.96
C ALA A 68 -20.82 2.81 13.09
N ALA A 69 -21.73 3.60 13.67
CA ALA A 69 -22.75 4.34 12.93
C ALA A 69 -22.12 5.35 11.96
N LYS A 70 -21.16 6.16 12.42
CA LYS A 70 -20.43 7.11 11.56
C LYS A 70 -19.66 6.40 10.44
N HIS A 71 -19.03 5.27 10.73
CA HIS A 71 -18.31 4.51 9.70
C HIS A 71 -19.27 3.93 8.66
N ALA A 72 -20.47 3.48 9.05
CA ALA A 72 -21.49 3.02 8.12
C ALA A 72 -22.00 4.15 7.20
N GLU A 73 -22.06 5.40 7.69
CA GLU A 73 -22.37 6.57 6.87
C GLU A 73 -21.26 6.86 5.84
N ILE A 74 -19.99 6.67 6.21
CA ILE A 74 -18.83 6.96 5.35
C ILE A 74 -18.57 5.86 4.32
N TYR A 75 -18.64 4.59 4.73
CA TYR A 75 -18.26 3.45 3.89
C TYR A 75 -19.45 2.70 3.29
N GLY A 76 -20.66 3.00 3.76
CA GLY A 76 -21.86 2.27 3.39
C GLY A 76 -21.97 0.92 4.11
N ARG A 77 -23.01 0.16 3.73
CA ARG A 77 -23.21 -1.20 4.20
C ARG A 77 -22.17 -2.11 3.57
N ASN A 78 -21.69 -3.10 4.34
CA ASN A 78 -20.79 -4.14 3.84
C ASN A 78 -21.58 -5.18 3.03
N GLU A 79 -22.15 -4.76 1.91
CA GLU A 79 -22.91 -5.58 0.99
C GLU A 79 -22.46 -5.34 -0.44
N LEU A 80 -22.49 -6.40 -1.23
CA LEU A 80 -22.28 -6.28 -2.66
C LEU A 80 -23.55 -5.67 -3.27
N PRO A 81 -23.42 -4.68 -4.17
CA PRO A 81 -24.59 -4.16 -4.88
C PRO A 81 -25.21 -5.28 -5.72
N GLU A 82 -26.54 -5.33 -5.79
CA GLU A 82 -27.21 -6.22 -6.74
C GLU A 82 -27.02 -5.70 -8.17
N ASP A 83 -26.76 -6.62 -9.09
CA ASP A 83 -26.76 -6.30 -10.51
C ASP A 83 -28.18 -5.88 -10.93
N PRO A 84 -28.33 -4.81 -11.71
CA PRO A 84 -29.64 -4.44 -12.24
C PRO A 84 -30.20 -5.61 -13.07
N PRO A 85 -31.50 -5.88 -13.02
CA PRO A 85 -32.09 -6.95 -13.81
C PRO A 85 -31.81 -6.71 -15.29
N THR A 86 -31.39 -7.76 -16.02
CA THR A 86 -31.20 -7.69 -17.47
C THR A 86 -32.52 -7.24 -18.13
N PRO A 87 -32.56 -6.09 -18.81
CA PRO A 87 -33.80 -5.60 -19.37
C PRO A 87 -34.29 -6.50 -20.51
N LEU A 88 -35.59 -6.82 -20.53
CA LEU A 88 -36.19 -7.74 -21.51
C LEU A 88 -36.11 -7.27 -22.96
N TRP A 89 -35.94 -5.96 -23.21
CA TRP A 89 -35.94 -5.40 -24.57
C TRP A 89 -34.67 -5.71 -25.38
N GLY A 90 -33.60 -6.20 -24.74
CA GLY A 90 -32.36 -6.61 -25.42
C GLY A 90 -32.33 -8.06 -25.90
N ALA A 91 -33.38 -8.86 -25.63
CA ALA A 91 -33.38 -10.31 -25.88
C ALA A 91 -34.00 -10.74 -27.22
N ASN A 92 -34.62 -9.82 -27.99
CA ASN A 92 -35.30 -10.12 -29.25
C ASN A 92 -35.05 -9.05 -30.33
N SER A 93 -33.79 -8.84 -30.74
CA SER A 93 -33.46 -8.01 -31.92
C SER A 93 -32.48 -8.72 -32.83
#